data_AF-F5Y6W3-F1
#
_entry.id   AF-F5Y6W3-F1
#
_cell.length_a   1.000
_cell.length_b   1.000
_cell.length_c   1.000
_cell.angle_alpha   90.00
_cell.angle_beta   90.00
_cell.angle_gamma   90.00
#
_symmetry.space_group_name_H-M   'P 1'
#
loop_
_entity.id
_entity.type
_entity.pdbx_description
1 polymer ?
#
loop_
_entity_poly.entity_id
_entity_poly.type
_entity_poly.pdbx_seq_one_letter_code
_entity_poly.pdbx_strand_id
1 'polypeptide(L)'
;MKSIRNTRIVCTMGPAIKTMEMTRSLIRKGMNIARFNFSHGSHEEHAMRIVMVREAAKAEGVPVALILDTKGPEIRTGVIKDDGAIDLKTGTLIDIIAEEDAAKLSGADGAYSTTKCITVSYKLLAEDILSIDSNTANGDKKKSVKILIADGLIGLDVLNVEGRIIHCNVSNGGELGSRKNVNVIGVHTRLPAMSERDQADLLFGHQQGMDFVAASFIRKGQDVISIKKYLTSIGSDMPVISKIEDEEGLDNIEEIIRVSDGIMVARGDMGVQIPPERVPLEQKRIISLCNSEGKPVITATQMLDSMIHNPRPTRAEAGDVANAILDGTDCVMLSGETSAGAYPELAVEVMDRIARTTENSEACGESLDSHRIFPRHGCDLGEVIANSASETADSINAACIIVPTLSGHSAQLISRFKPRRPIVAAASNDSVARRLLLYRGIVPVGVQKVDDSEAMIQGAITAAIREGFAGLADKVVVAAGLPVNSPFTCNSIRIHVIGNILGHGRRGFGGRCTGRIFKADTLTAASLLLHKNRAEILLTHTLDESFIPIIRIVDGIILEGMSELSQKQLELINPKLVYVGQVPDAIKHFEDNITVTLDGAERTIYEGSLS
;
A
#
# COMPACT_ATOMS: atom_id res chain seq x y z
N MET A 1 -17.38 17.29 2.17
CA MET A 1 -16.07 16.68 1.90
C MET A 1 -16.24 15.23 1.48
N LYS A 2 -15.36 14.72 0.62
CA LYS A 2 -15.40 13.33 0.13
C LYS A 2 -15.15 12.37 1.30
N SER A 3 -16.05 11.43 1.57
CA SER A 3 -15.84 10.38 2.59
C SER A 3 -14.87 9.33 2.04
N ILE A 4 -13.75 9.13 2.73
CA ILE A 4 -12.66 8.25 2.30
C ILE A 4 -12.64 7.01 3.18
N ARG A 5 -12.45 5.85 2.56
CA ARG A 5 -12.15 4.60 3.25
C ARG A 5 -10.64 4.52 3.52
N ASN A 6 -10.26 4.20 4.75
CA ASN A 6 -8.87 4.18 5.18
C ASN A 6 -8.17 2.86 4.85
N THR A 7 -8.75 1.72 5.24
CA THR A 7 -8.28 0.39 4.84
C THR A 7 -8.24 0.34 3.31
N ARG A 8 -7.52 -0.60 2.70
CA ARG A 8 -7.43 -0.78 1.25
C ARG A 8 -8.01 -2.13 0.85
N ILE A 9 -8.53 -2.23 -0.38
CA ILE A 9 -9.12 -3.48 -0.90
C ILE A 9 -8.26 -4.00 -2.04
N VAL A 10 -7.77 -5.22 -1.87
CA VAL A 10 -7.09 -6.02 -2.89
C VAL A 10 -8.11 -6.95 -3.53
N CYS A 11 -8.24 -6.95 -4.85
CA CYS A 11 -9.13 -7.86 -5.58
C CYS A 11 -8.30 -8.74 -6.51
N THR A 12 -8.55 -10.05 -6.48
CA THR A 12 -7.86 -10.99 -7.35
C THR A 12 -8.52 -11.01 -8.73
N MET A 13 -7.73 -10.72 -9.76
CA MET A 13 -8.14 -10.77 -11.14
C MET A 13 -8.30 -12.23 -11.59
N GLY A 14 -9.37 -12.55 -12.32
CA GLY A 14 -9.62 -13.92 -12.76
C GLY A 14 -10.74 -14.05 -13.80
N PRO A 15 -11.14 -15.30 -14.15
CA PRO A 15 -12.10 -15.59 -15.21
C PRO A 15 -13.51 -14.99 -15.00
N ALA A 16 -13.91 -14.70 -13.76
CA ALA A 16 -15.15 -14.00 -13.49
C ALA A 16 -15.11 -12.58 -14.08
N ILE A 17 -13.93 -11.94 -14.15
CA ILE A 17 -13.72 -10.57 -14.63
C ILE A 17 -13.49 -10.55 -16.15
N LYS A 18 -14.60 -10.45 -16.90
CA LYS A 18 -14.61 -10.66 -18.36
C LYS A 18 -14.57 -9.39 -19.20
N THR A 19 -14.94 -8.23 -18.64
CA THR A 19 -15.17 -7.01 -19.43
C THR A 19 -14.50 -5.79 -18.82
N MET A 20 -14.19 -4.82 -19.69
CA MET A 20 -13.71 -3.51 -19.29
C MET A 20 -14.68 -2.84 -18.30
N GLU A 21 -15.98 -2.87 -18.57
CA GLU A 21 -16.97 -2.20 -17.70
C GLU A 21 -17.05 -2.84 -16.32
N MET A 22 -16.90 -4.16 -16.22
CA MET A 22 -16.84 -4.80 -14.90
C MET A 22 -15.58 -4.41 -14.15
N THR A 23 -14.42 -4.35 -14.80
CA THR A 23 -13.18 -3.87 -14.18
C THR A 23 -13.33 -2.42 -13.69
N ARG A 24 -13.94 -1.54 -14.49
CA ARG A 24 -14.28 -0.16 -14.08
C ARG A 24 -15.24 -0.14 -12.89
N SER A 25 -16.23 -1.03 -12.88
CA SER A 25 -17.18 -1.16 -11.76
C SER A 25 -16.47 -1.59 -10.47
N LEU A 26 -15.54 -2.55 -10.51
CA LEU A 26 -14.74 -2.93 -9.34
C LEU A 26 -13.95 -1.74 -8.78
N ILE A 27 -13.38 -0.90 -9.66
CA ILE A 27 -12.67 0.33 -9.26
C ILE A 27 -13.64 1.30 -8.56
N ARG A 28 -14.79 1.60 -9.18
CA ARG A 28 -15.80 2.50 -8.59
C ARG A 28 -16.31 2.01 -7.24
N LYS A 29 -16.44 0.68 -7.08
CA LYS A 29 -16.91 0.04 -5.85
C LYS A 29 -15.85 -0.04 -4.75
N GLY A 30 -14.58 0.24 -5.05
CA GLY A 30 -13.55 0.45 -4.04
C GLY A 30 -12.26 -0.36 -4.20
N MET A 31 -12.06 -1.08 -5.31
CA MET A 31 -10.78 -1.77 -5.57
C MET A 31 -9.62 -0.76 -5.62
N ASN A 32 -8.59 -0.97 -4.80
CA ASN A 32 -7.36 -0.16 -4.83
C ASN A 32 -6.20 -0.91 -5.49
N ILE A 33 -6.18 -2.23 -5.36
CA ILE A 33 -5.07 -3.07 -5.80
C ILE A 33 -5.65 -4.27 -6.54
N ALA A 34 -5.15 -4.53 -7.75
CA ALA A 34 -5.45 -5.71 -8.54
C ALA A 34 -4.36 -6.76 -8.32
N ARG A 35 -4.74 -7.91 -7.75
CA ARG A 35 -3.88 -9.07 -7.54
C ARG A 35 -3.94 -10.01 -8.73
N PHE A 36 -2.77 -10.47 -9.17
CA PHE A 36 -2.62 -11.47 -10.22
C PHE A 36 -1.98 -12.71 -9.60
N ASN A 37 -2.74 -13.81 -9.54
CA ASN A 37 -2.28 -15.06 -8.96
C ASN A 37 -1.57 -15.92 -10.02
N PHE A 38 -0.25 -16.03 -9.94
CA PHE A 38 0.57 -16.77 -10.91
C PHE A 38 0.64 -18.28 -10.65
N SER A 39 -0.04 -18.78 -9.63
CA SER A 39 -0.31 -20.23 -9.49
C SER A 39 -1.16 -20.76 -10.66
N HIS A 40 -1.91 -19.89 -11.34
CA HIS A 40 -2.77 -20.20 -12.48
C HIS A 40 -2.58 -19.19 -13.63
N GLY A 41 -3.06 -19.55 -14.81
CA GLY A 41 -2.97 -18.72 -16.01
C GLY A 41 -1.57 -18.67 -16.63
N SER A 42 -1.50 -18.23 -17.88
CA SER A 42 -0.25 -17.97 -18.59
C SER A 42 0.12 -16.48 -18.51
N HIS A 43 1.36 -16.14 -18.88
CA HIS A 43 1.81 -14.76 -18.98
C HIS A 43 0.96 -13.94 -19.97
N GLU A 44 0.51 -14.56 -21.07
CA GLU A 44 -0.36 -13.91 -22.05
C GLU A 44 -1.71 -13.52 -21.44
N GLU A 45 -2.34 -14.42 -20.68
CA GLU A 45 -3.60 -14.09 -20.01
C GLU A 45 -3.43 -12.98 -18.97
N HIS A 46 -2.33 -13.01 -18.19
CA HIS A 46 -2.03 -11.97 -17.20
C HIS A 46 -1.77 -10.63 -17.90
N ALA A 47 -1.05 -10.59 -19.01
CA ALA A 47 -0.81 -9.38 -19.79
C ALA A 47 -2.13 -8.72 -20.25
N MET A 48 -3.09 -9.52 -20.75
CA MET A 48 -4.40 -9.00 -21.16
C MET A 48 -5.16 -8.38 -19.99
N ARG A 49 -5.14 -9.03 -18.82
CA ARG A 49 -5.81 -8.50 -17.60
C ARG A 49 -5.12 -7.25 -17.07
N ILE A 50 -3.79 -7.17 -17.13
CA ILE A 50 -3.01 -5.98 -16.73
C ILE A 50 -3.39 -4.77 -17.58
N VAL A 51 -3.45 -4.92 -18.90
CA VAL A 51 -3.86 -3.86 -19.82
C VAL A 51 -5.27 -3.38 -19.48
N MET A 52 -6.21 -4.32 -19.28
CA MET A 52 -7.60 -3.99 -18.93
C MET A 52 -7.70 -3.17 -17.63
N VAL A 53 -6.96 -3.54 -16.59
CA VAL A 53 -6.95 -2.80 -15.31
C VAL A 53 -6.38 -1.38 -15.50
N ARG A 54 -5.28 -1.24 -16.24
CA ARG A 54 -4.66 0.07 -16.49
C ARG A 54 -5.57 1.02 -17.26
N GLU A 55 -6.20 0.50 -18.32
CA GLU A 55 -7.14 1.28 -19.12
C GLU A 55 -8.40 1.65 -18.32
N ALA A 56 -8.92 0.72 -17.50
CA ALA A 56 -10.04 1.00 -16.59
C ALA A 56 -9.68 2.09 -15.57
N ALA A 57 -8.51 1.99 -14.93
CA ALA A 57 -8.00 2.98 -13.98
C ALA A 57 -7.88 4.37 -14.61
N LYS A 58 -7.32 4.44 -15.84
CA LYS A 58 -7.22 5.68 -16.61
C LYS A 58 -8.59 6.26 -16.95
N ALA A 59 -9.55 5.42 -17.38
CA ALA A 59 -10.90 5.85 -17.73
C ALA A 59 -11.68 6.38 -16.52
N GLU A 60 -11.45 5.84 -15.33
CA GLU A 60 -12.07 6.32 -14.09
C GLU A 60 -11.33 7.49 -13.44
N GLY A 61 -10.10 7.79 -13.87
CA GLY A 61 -9.25 8.77 -13.20
C GLY A 61 -8.87 8.37 -11.78
N VAL A 62 -8.90 7.07 -11.47
CA VAL A 62 -8.60 6.52 -10.13
C VAL A 62 -7.38 5.61 -10.25
N PRO A 63 -6.30 5.85 -9.49
CA PRO A 63 -5.13 4.99 -9.54
C PRO A 63 -5.46 3.62 -8.94
N VAL A 64 -4.92 2.57 -9.56
CA VAL A 64 -5.01 1.18 -9.11
C VAL A 64 -3.62 0.58 -9.17
N ALA A 65 -3.15 -0.01 -8.08
CA ALA A 65 -1.87 -0.70 -8.06
C ALA A 65 -2.00 -2.15 -8.52
N LEU A 66 -0.91 -2.74 -9.00
CA LEU A 66 -0.85 -4.13 -9.44
C LEU A 66 0.09 -4.93 -8.53
N ILE A 67 -0.37 -6.07 -8.03
CA ILE A 67 0.45 -6.99 -7.24
C ILE A 67 0.52 -8.36 -7.92
N LEU A 68 1.75 -8.82 -8.18
CA LEU A 68 2.03 -10.17 -8.66
C LEU A 68 2.16 -11.11 -7.47
N ASP A 69 1.32 -12.13 -7.37
CA ASP A 69 1.42 -13.16 -6.32
C ASP A 69 2.08 -14.41 -6.91
N THR A 70 3.29 -14.72 -6.43
CA THR A 70 4.11 -15.82 -6.93
C THR A 70 3.49 -17.16 -6.54
N LYS A 71 3.77 -18.20 -7.32
CA LYS A 71 3.32 -19.54 -6.96
C LYS A 71 4.09 -20.08 -5.75
N GLY A 72 5.39 -19.79 -5.71
CA GLY A 72 6.29 -20.25 -4.66
C GLY A 72 6.71 -21.72 -4.80
N PRO A 73 7.71 -22.12 -4.01
CA PRO A 73 8.16 -23.49 -3.92
C PRO A 73 7.13 -24.35 -3.14
N GLU A 74 6.67 -25.45 -3.72
CA GLU A 74 5.71 -26.34 -3.04
C GLU A 74 6.04 -27.82 -3.28
N ILE A 75 5.60 -28.67 -2.35
CA ILE A 75 5.64 -30.12 -2.50
C ILE A 75 4.32 -30.57 -3.09
N ARG A 76 4.37 -31.45 -4.10
CA ARG A 76 3.17 -32.04 -4.70
C ARG A 76 3.26 -33.56 -4.73
N THR A 77 2.10 -34.20 -4.68
CA THR A 77 2.00 -35.62 -5.01
C THR A 77 2.34 -35.86 -6.48
N GLY A 78 2.78 -37.07 -6.80
CA GLY A 78 3.01 -37.48 -8.17
C GLY A 78 1.70 -37.71 -8.93
N VAL A 79 1.85 -38.22 -10.14
CA VAL A 79 0.72 -38.56 -11.01
C VAL A 79 0.08 -39.88 -10.59
N ILE A 80 -1.24 -39.98 -10.73
CA ILE A 80 -1.97 -41.25 -10.65
C ILE A 80 -2.13 -41.78 -12.06
N LYS A 81 -2.02 -43.10 -12.24
CA LYS A 81 -2.14 -43.72 -13.56
C LYS A 81 -3.50 -43.40 -14.18
N ASP A 82 -3.50 -43.13 -15.49
CA ASP A 82 -4.69 -42.78 -16.28
C ASP A 82 -5.45 -41.54 -15.78
N ASP A 83 -4.77 -40.66 -15.03
CA ASP A 83 -5.34 -39.45 -14.40
C ASP A 83 -6.58 -39.72 -13.52
N GLY A 84 -6.65 -40.95 -12.97
CA GLY A 84 -7.68 -41.36 -12.05
C GLY A 84 -7.52 -40.77 -10.65
N ALA A 85 -8.39 -41.22 -9.76
CA ALA A 85 -8.30 -40.93 -8.32
C ALA A 85 -8.13 -42.23 -7.54
N ILE A 86 -7.47 -42.15 -6.38
CA ILE A 86 -7.32 -43.27 -5.46
C ILE A 86 -7.99 -42.96 -4.13
N ASP A 87 -8.70 -43.93 -3.57
CA ASP A 87 -9.35 -43.80 -2.27
C ASP A 87 -8.42 -44.35 -1.18
N LEU A 88 -8.00 -43.47 -0.25
CA LEU A 88 -7.15 -43.82 0.87
C LEU A 88 -8.02 -44.05 2.10
N LYS A 89 -7.90 -45.23 2.71
CA LYS A 89 -8.70 -45.61 3.88
C LYS A 89 -7.98 -45.27 5.18
N THR A 90 -8.69 -44.62 6.10
CA THR A 90 -8.18 -44.35 7.46
C THR A 90 -7.73 -45.64 8.15
N GLY A 91 -6.60 -45.58 8.85
CA GLY A 91 -5.96 -46.68 9.57
C GLY A 91 -5.13 -47.63 8.71
N THR A 92 -5.00 -47.35 7.40
CA THR A 92 -4.13 -48.15 6.53
C THR A 92 -2.70 -47.62 6.50
N LEU A 93 -1.76 -48.54 6.27
CA LEU A 93 -0.34 -48.20 6.09
C LEU A 93 -0.08 -47.79 4.65
N ILE A 94 0.70 -46.74 4.49
CA ILE A 94 1.09 -46.20 3.18
C ILE A 94 2.51 -45.69 3.22
N ASP A 95 3.24 -45.88 2.12
CA ASP A 95 4.60 -45.40 1.97
C ASP A 95 4.63 -44.08 1.20
N ILE A 96 5.54 -43.17 1.54
CA ILE A 96 5.86 -41.99 0.75
C ILE A 96 7.29 -42.06 0.25
N ILE A 97 7.47 -41.81 -1.05
CA ILE A 97 8.76 -41.86 -1.73
C ILE A 97 8.88 -40.66 -2.68
N ALA A 98 10.07 -40.07 -2.81
CA ALA A 98 10.29 -39.04 -3.82
C ALA A 98 10.14 -39.61 -5.25
N GLU A 99 9.55 -38.86 -6.18
CA GLU A 99 9.34 -39.31 -7.59
C GLU A 99 10.62 -39.83 -8.25
N GLU A 100 11.76 -39.15 -8.03
CA GLU A 100 13.06 -39.55 -8.58
C GLU A 100 13.56 -40.89 -8.02
N ASP A 101 13.27 -41.17 -6.76
CA ASP A 101 13.66 -42.43 -6.10
C ASP A 101 12.68 -43.56 -6.47
N ALA A 102 11.39 -43.25 -6.57
CA ALA A 102 10.36 -44.19 -7.03
C ALA A 102 10.64 -44.70 -8.46
N ALA A 103 11.09 -43.83 -9.36
CA ALA A 103 11.48 -44.19 -10.72
C ALA A 103 12.68 -45.15 -10.76
N LYS A 104 13.65 -44.97 -9.85
CA LYS A 104 14.82 -45.87 -9.73
C LYS A 104 14.43 -47.24 -9.14
N LEU A 105 13.49 -47.26 -8.20
CA LEU A 105 13.02 -48.48 -7.53
C LEU A 105 12.04 -49.30 -8.38
N SER A 106 11.27 -48.65 -9.27
CA SER A 106 10.14 -49.27 -9.97
C SER A 106 10.32 -49.38 -11.50
N GLY A 107 11.41 -48.85 -12.07
CA GLY A 107 11.67 -48.84 -13.52
C GLY A 107 10.99 -47.69 -14.28
N ALA A 108 11.34 -47.50 -15.57
CA ALA A 108 10.91 -46.35 -16.39
C ALA A 108 9.38 -46.25 -16.64
N ASP A 109 8.65 -47.35 -16.44
CA ASP A 109 7.18 -47.39 -16.51
C ASP A 109 6.50 -46.90 -15.22
N GLY A 110 7.26 -46.55 -14.17
CA GLY A 110 6.74 -46.36 -12.81
C GLY A 110 7.24 -45.12 -12.07
N ALA A 111 6.30 -44.27 -11.66
CA ALA A 111 6.35 -43.49 -10.41
C ALA A 111 4.93 -42.99 -10.05
N TYR A 112 3.92 -43.82 -10.30
CA TYR A 112 2.53 -43.43 -10.03
C TYR A 112 2.20 -43.55 -8.55
N SER A 113 1.42 -42.60 -8.05
CA SER A 113 0.79 -42.73 -6.74
C SER A 113 -0.28 -43.83 -6.79
N THR A 114 -0.27 -44.69 -5.78
CA THR A 114 -1.16 -45.85 -5.61
C THR A 114 -1.70 -45.88 -4.17
N THR A 115 -2.63 -46.79 -3.89
CA THR A 115 -3.18 -46.98 -2.54
C THR A 115 -2.16 -47.50 -1.52
N LYS A 116 -0.96 -47.91 -1.95
CA LYS A 116 0.11 -48.39 -1.07
C LYS A 116 1.34 -47.47 -1.02
N CYS A 117 1.52 -46.64 -2.03
CA CYS A 117 2.67 -45.74 -2.12
C CYS A 117 2.28 -44.44 -2.82
N ILE A 118 2.52 -43.30 -2.16
CA ILE A 118 2.38 -41.96 -2.73
C ILE A 118 3.76 -41.47 -3.13
N THR A 119 3.88 -41.01 -4.37
CA THR A 119 5.10 -40.34 -4.82
C THR A 119 5.01 -38.84 -4.56
N VAL A 120 6.12 -38.17 -4.25
CA VAL A 120 6.17 -36.72 -4.02
C VAL A 120 7.28 -36.05 -4.80
N SER A 121 7.07 -34.79 -5.21
CA SER A 121 8.03 -34.02 -6.01
C SER A 121 9.31 -33.64 -5.24
N TYR A 122 9.28 -33.67 -3.90
CA TYR A 122 10.38 -33.18 -3.08
C TYR A 122 11.35 -34.29 -2.65
N LYS A 123 12.51 -34.29 -3.29
CA LYS A 123 13.56 -35.32 -3.12
C LYS A 123 14.07 -35.47 -1.69
N LEU A 124 14.21 -34.37 -0.97
CA LEU A 124 14.88 -34.35 0.33
C LEU A 124 13.92 -34.62 1.50
N LEU A 125 12.65 -34.96 1.23
CA LEU A 125 11.64 -35.09 2.28
C LEU A 125 12.03 -36.11 3.36
N ALA A 126 12.48 -37.30 2.97
CA ALA A 126 12.88 -38.35 3.91
C ALA A 126 14.07 -37.91 4.78
N GLU A 127 15.03 -37.21 4.20
CA GLU A 127 16.20 -36.68 4.92
C GLU A 127 15.81 -35.55 5.88
N ASP A 128 14.91 -34.67 5.47
CA ASP A 128 14.41 -33.57 6.30
C ASP A 128 13.68 -34.13 7.53
N ILE A 129 12.85 -35.16 7.36
CA ILE A 129 12.17 -35.83 8.47
C ILE A 129 13.17 -36.51 9.41
N LEU A 130 14.17 -37.22 8.87
CA LEU A 130 15.22 -37.89 9.66
C LEU A 130 16.05 -36.91 10.50
N SER A 131 16.30 -35.70 9.98
CA SER A 131 17.09 -34.68 10.68
C SER A 131 16.49 -34.25 12.03
N ILE A 132 15.19 -34.46 12.21
CA ILE A 132 14.44 -34.11 13.42
C ILE A 132 14.49 -35.25 14.42
N ASP A 133 14.35 -36.49 13.95
CA ASP A 133 14.45 -37.70 14.77
C ASP A 133 15.85 -37.86 15.41
N SER A 134 16.90 -37.32 14.79
CA SER A 134 18.27 -37.31 15.36
C SER A 134 18.53 -36.26 16.45
N ASN A 135 17.70 -35.20 16.56
CA ASN A 135 17.92 -34.09 17.48
C ASN A 135 17.15 -34.19 18.81
N THR A 136 16.30 -35.20 18.98
CA THR A 136 15.56 -35.48 20.22
C THR A 136 16.37 -36.23 21.29
N ALA A 137 17.67 -35.92 21.43
CA ALA A 137 18.55 -36.54 22.43
C ALA A 137 18.28 -36.09 23.88
N ASN A 138 17.42 -35.08 24.10
CA ASN A 138 17.20 -34.44 25.41
C ASN A 138 15.79 -34.65 26.02
N GLY A 139 15.17 -35.82 25.83
CA GLY A 139 13.99 -36.22 26.63
C GLY A 139 12.69 -35.44 26.38
N ASP A 140 12.67 -34.45 25.50
CA ASP A 140 11.44 -33.82 25.02
C ASP A 140 10.66 -34.78 24.12
N LYS A 141 9.33 -34.82 24.30
CA LYS A 141 8.41 -35.67 23.53
C LYS A 141 8.76 -35.64 22.05
N LYS A 142 8.97 -36.82 21.44
CA LYS A 142 9.16 -37.01 20.00
C LYS A 142 8.13 -36.15 19.25
N LYS A 143 8.55 -35.10 18.53
CA LYS A 143 7.63 -34.31 17.71
C LYS A 143 7.03 -35.26 16.66
N SER A 144 5.71 -35.46 16.71
CA SER A 144 5.03 -36.27 15.71
C SER A 144 4.98 -35.51 14.39
N VAL A 145 5.64 -36.03 13.36
CA VAL A 145 5.58 -35.47 12.01
C VAL A 145 4.27 -35.90 11.35
N LYS A 146 3.57 -34.94 10.74
CA LYS A 146 2.36 -35.21 9.97
C LYS A 146 2.52 -34.73 8.53
N ILE A 147 1.98 -35.48 7.59
CA ILE A 147 1.94 -35.11 6.18
C ILE A 147 0.49 -34.91 5.81
N LEU A 148 0.16 -33.70 5.36
CA LEU A 148 -1.16 -33.28 4.98
C LEU A 148 -1.21 -33.12 3.47
N ILE A 149 -2.21 -33.70 2.81
CA ILE A 149 -2.35 -33.69 1.35
C ILE A 149 -3.68 -33.06 0.98
N ALA A 150 -3.68 -32.28 -0.11
CA ALA A 150 -4.83 -31.52 -0.59
C ALA A 150 -5.41 -30.62 0.51
N ASP A 151 -4.57 -29.71 1.01
CA ASP A 151 -4.93 -28.68 1.99
C ASP A 151 -5.51 -29.26 3.30
N GLY A 152 -4.98 -30.42 3.71
CA GLY A 152 -5.38 -31.09 4.94
C GLY A 152 -6.55 -32.06 4.79
N LEU A 153 -7.10 -32.25 3.59
CA LEU A 153 -8.15 -33.24 3.34
C LEU A 153 -7.70 -34.65 3.75
N ILE A 154 -6.49 -35.03 3.36
CA ILE A 154 -5.88 -36.31 3.71
C ILE A 154 -4.78 -36.06 4.73
N GLY A 155 -4.80 -36.80 5.83
CA GLY A 155 -3.82 -36.72 6.91
C GLY A 155 -3.05 -38.02 7.05
N LEU A 156 -1.74 -37.93 7.16
CA LEU A 156 -0.83 -39.05 7.34
C LEU A 156 0.04 -38.80 8.57
N ASP A 157 0.08 -39.75 9.50
CA ASP A 157 1.00 -39.73 10.64
C ASP A 157 2.27 -40.52 10.27
N VAL A 158 3.44 -39.90 10.37
CA VAL A 158 4.72 -40.56 10.08
C VAL A 158 5.07 -41.52 11.22
N LEU A 159 5.32 -42.79 10.88
CA LEU A 159 5.68 -43.83 11.83
C LEU A 159 7.20 -43.93 11.99
N ASN A 160 7.91 -44.10 10.88
CA ASN A 160 9.37 -44.13 10.79
C ASN A 160 9.82 -43.83 9.36
N VAL A 161 11.13 -43.66 9.18
CA VAL A 161 11.76 -43.49 7.87
C VAL A 161 12.84 -44.56 7.71
N GLU A 162 12.77 -45.35 6.65
CA GLU A 162 13.77 -46.35 6.28
C GLU A 162 14.46 -45.94 4.97
N GLY A 163 15.67 -45.37 5.09
CA GLY A 163 16.42 -44.84 3.96
C GLY A 163 15.69 -43.68 3.26
N ARG A 164 15.07 -43.95 2.10
CA ARG A 164 14.31 -42.97 1.31
C ARG A 164 12.80 -43.22 1.34
N ILE A 165 12.34 -44.21 2.09
CA ILE A 165 10.92 -44.57 2.23
C ILE A 165 10.42 -44.06 3.57
N ILE A 166 9.33 -43.30 3.55
CA ILE A 166 8.67 -42.77 4.75
C ILE A 166 7.42 -43.63 4.97
N HIS A 167 7.37 -44.37 6.07
CA HIS A 167 6.22 -45.20 6.39
C HIS A 167 5.21 -44.39 7.20
N CYS A 168 3.98 -44.35 6.74
CA CYS A 168 2.91 -43.57 7.34
C CYS A 168 1.69 -44.43 7.67
N ASN A 169 0.93 -43.99 8.66
CA ASN A 169 -0.45 -44.43 8.87
C ASN A 169 -1.40 -43.34 8.37
N VAL A 170 -2.42 -43.71 7.60
CA VAL A 170 -3.47 -42.77 7.15
C VAL A 170 -4.34 -42.40 8.36
N SER A 171 -4.18 -41.19 8.88
CA SER A 171 -4.96 -40.70 10.02
C SER A 171 -6.30 -40.10 9.60
N ASN A 172 -6.36 -39.50 8.42
CA ASN A 172 -7.61 -39.12 7.77
C ASN A 172 -7.56 -39.49 6.28
N GLY A 173 -8.42 -40.43 5.88
CA GLY A 173 -8.54 -40.89 4.51
C GLY A 173 -9.35 -39.96 3.61
N GLY A 174 -9.39 -40.29 2.33
CA GLY A 174 -10.13 -39.52 1.32
C GLY A 174 -9.65 -39.82 -0.10
N GLU A 175 -10.31 -39.17 -1.06
CA GLU A 175 -9.98 -39.28 -2.47
C GLU A 175 -8.74 -38.43 -2.81
N LEU A 176 -7.69 -39.07 -3.31
CA LEU A 176 -6.48 -38.41 -3.79
C LEU A 176 -6.46 -38.38 -5.32
N GLY A 177 -6.22 -37.19 -5.88
CA GLY A 177 -5.93 -36.99 -7.30
C GLY A 177 -4.44 -36.75 -7.58
N SER A 178 -4.09 -36.61 -8.87
CA SER A 178 -2.75 -36.22 -9.31
C SER A 178 -2.34 -34.82 -8.83
N ARG A 179 -1.04 -34.61 -8.57
CA ARG A 179 -0.42 -33.28 -8.39
C ARG A 179 -1.06 -32.40 -7.31
N LYS A 180 -1.57 -33.01 -6.24
CA LYS A 180 -2.15 -32.34 -5.07
C LYS A 180 -1.05 -31.76 -4.19
N ASN A 181 -1.32 -30.61 -3.57
CA ASN A 181 -0.38 -29.97 -2.64
C ASN A 181 -0.13 -30.89 -1.42
N VAL A 182 1.10 -30.87 -0.92
CA VAL A 182 1.56 -31.64 0.24
C VAL A 182 2.22 -30.67 1.22
N ASN A 183 1.78 -30.72 2.48
CA ASN A 183 2.38 -29.98 3.56
C ASN A 183 2.91 -30.92 4.64
N VAL A 184 3.98 -30.50 5.32
CA VAL A 184 4.72 -31.36 6.24
C VAL A 184 4.85 -30.64 7.58
N ILE A 185 4.05 -31.07 8.55
CA ILE A 185 3.97 -30.44 9.86
C ILE A 185 5.14 -30.88 10.73
N GLY A 186 5.78 -29.90 11.36
CA GLY A 186 6.89 -30.11 12.28
C GLY A 186 8.24 -30.34 11.57
N VAL A 187 8.34 -30.06 10.27
CA VAL A 187 9.56 -30.21 9.47
C VAL A 187 9.91 -28.92 8.74
N HIS A 188 11.14 -28.43 8.93
CA HIS A 188 11.71 -27.33 8.16
C HIS A 188 12.27 -27.86 6.85
N THR A 189 11.60 -27.55 5.73
CA THR A 189 12.01 -28.06 4.43
C THR A 189 13.15 -27.23 3.83
N ARG A 190 14.06 -27.85 3.10
CA ARG A 190 15.17 -27.20 2.38
C ARG A 190 14.80 -26.69 0.98
N LEU A 191 13.53 -26.37 0.74
CA LEU A 191 13.07 -25.76 -0.50
C LEU A 191 13.76 -24.39 -0.75
N PRO A 192 14.08 -24.04 -2.01
CA PRO A 192 14.66 -22.73 -2.35
C PRO A 192 13.65 -21.61 -2.11
N ALA A 193 14.11 -20.35 -2.00
CA ALA A 193 13.23 -19.19 -1.82
C ALA A 193 12.31 -18.91 -3.03
N MET A 194 12.73 -19.31 -4.24
CA MET A 194 12.00 -19.13 -5.49
C MET A 194 12.23 -20.35 -6.38
N SER A 195 11.19 -20.78 -7.07
CA SER A 195 11.32 -21.73 -8.19
C SER A 195 11.81 -21.01 -9.46
N GLU A 196 12.21 -21.79 -10.48
CA GLU A 196 12.53 -21.23 -11.82
C GLU A 196 11.33 -20.53 -12.44
N ARG A 197 10.11 -21.05 -12.20
CA ARG A 197 8.87 -20.42 -12.61
C ARG A 197 8.69 -19.06 -11.92
N ASP A 198 8.92 -18.97 -10.62
CA ASP A 198 8.80 -17.69 -9.91
C ASP A 198 9.78 -16.66 -10.48
N GLN A 199 11.01 -17.06 -10.82
CA GLN A 199 11.97 -16.15 -11.47
C GLN A 199 11.42 -15.64 -12.82
N ALA A 200 10.87 -16.53 -13.65
CA ALA A 200 10.24 -16.13 -14.92
C ALA A 200 9.04 -15.20 -14.72
N ASP A 201 8.21 -15.48 -13.71
CA ASP A 201 7.05 -14.67 -13.34
C ASP A 201 7.47 -13.27 -12.87
N LEU A 202 8.54 -13.17 -12.07
CA LEU A 202 9.10 -11.88 -11.61
C LEU A 202 9.70 -11.06 -12.75
N LEU A 203 10.41 -11.69 -13.67
CA LEU A 203 10.91 -11.02 -14.87
C LEU A 203 9.75 -10.48 -15.72
N PHE A 204 8.72 -11.28 -15.93
CA PHE A 204 7.50 -10.84 -16.61
C PHE A 204 6.83 -9.67 -15.86
N GLY A 205 6.69 -9.76 -14.54
CA GLY A 205 6.12 -8.71 -13.70
C GLY A 205 6.88 -7.38 -13.83
N HIS A 206 8.21 -7.43 -13.84
CA HIS A 206 9.05 -6.25 -14.10
C HIS A 206 8.78 -5.66 -15.49
N GLN A 207 8.76 -6.49 -16.55
CA GLN A 207 8.49 -6.03 -17.92
C GLN A 207 7.09 -5.43 -18.08
N GLN A 208 6.10 -5.95 -17.36
CA GLN A 208 4.75 -5.40 -17.36
C GLN A 208 4.61 -4.15 -16.49
N GLY A 209 5.59 -3.82 -15.65
CA GLY A 209 5.53 -2.70 -14.71
C GLY A 209 4.56 -2.95 -13.56
N MET A 210 4.58 -4.15 -12.97
CA MET A 210 3.87 -4.44 -11.73
C MET A 210 4.39 -3.54 -10.60
N ASP A 211 3.53 -3.18 -9.66
CA ASP A 211 3.90 -2.27 -8.57
C ASP A 211 4.50 -3.02 -7.38
N PHE A 212 4.13 -4.29 -7.16
CA PHE A 212 4.52 -5.14 -6.04
C PHE A 212 4.69 -6.61 -6.42
N VAL A 213 5.43 -7.36 -5.60
CA VAL A 213 5.39 -8.82 -5.54
C VAL A 213 4.87 -9.29 -4.18
N ALA A 214 3.91 -10.20 -4.15
CA ALA A 214 3.58 -11.03 -3.01
C ALA A 214 4.30 -12.38 -3.15
N ALA A 215 5.27 -12.66 -2.28
CA ALA A 215 6.10 -13.84 -2.34
C ALA A 215 5.54 -14.95 -1.44
N SER A 216 5.20 -16.09 -2.04
CA SER A 216 4.65 -17.27 -1.35
C SER A 216 5.69 -18.07 -0.57
N PHE A 217 5.24 -18.76 0.48
CA PHE A 217 6.00 -19.68 1.34
C PHE A 217 7.30 -19.07 1.92
N ILE A 218 7.25 -17.81 2.36
CA ILE A 218 8.39 -17.15 3.00
C ILE A 218 8.55 -17.64 4.43
N ARG A 219 9.72 -18.20 4.72
CA ARG A 219 10.01 -18.87 6.00
C ARG A 219 11.09 -18.19 6.82
N LYS A 220 11.95 -17.41 6.17
CA LYS A 220 13.09 -16.72 6.81
C LYS A 220 13.44 -15.43 6.07
N GLY A 221 14.12 -14.52 6.76
CA GLY A 221 14.57 -13.25 6.18
C GLY A 221 15.48 -13.44 4.96
N GLN A 222 16.26 -14.53 4.94
CA GLN A 222 17.15 -14.85 3.81
C GLN A 222 16.39 -15.14 2.51
N ASP A 223 15.15 -15.65 2.58
CA ASP A 223 14.34 -15.89 1.39
C ASP A 223 13.98 -14.56 0.73
N VAL A 224 13.50 -13.60 1.53
CA VAL A 224 13.18 -12.23 1.09
C VAL A 224 14.39 -11.54 0.48
N ILE A 225 15.56 -11.64 1.12
CA ILE A 225 16.82 -11.09 0.60
C ILE A 225 17.16 -11.69 -0.76
N SER A 226 16.93 -12.99 -0.94
CA SER A 226 17.22 -13.69 -2.22
C SER A 226 16.31 -13.18 -3.34
N ILE A 227 15.02 -12.95 -3.04
CA ILE A 227 14.06 -12.35 -3.97
C ILE A 227 14.48 -10.92 -4.34
N LYS A 228 14.80 -10.08 -3.33
CA LYS A 228 15.25 -8.69 -3.56
C LYS A 228 16.53 -8.61 -4.40
N LYS A 229 17.48 -9.53 -4.19
CA LYS A 229 18.69 -9.65 -5.01
C LYS A 229 18.36 -10.01 -6.45
N TYR A 230 17.45 -10.95 -6.66
CA TYR A 230 17.01 -11.31 -8.01
C TYR A 230 16.32 -10.13 -8.71
N LEU A 231 15.37 -9.45 -8.04
CA LEU A 231 14.72 -8.25 -8.56
C LEU A 231 15.74 -7.18 -8.96
N THR A 232 16.73 -6.93 -8.10
CA THR A 232 17.82 -5.97 -8.40
C THR A 232 18.62 -6.42 -9.63
N SER A 233 18.90 -7.71 -9.78
CA SER A 233 19.66 -8.25 -10.92
C SER A 233 18.97 -8.09 -12.26
N ILE A 234 17.63 -8.04 -12.28
CA ILE A 234 16.82 -7.77 -13.47
C ILE A 234 16.44 -6.28 -13.61
N GLY A 235 16.99 -5.39 -12.78
CA GLY A 235 16.73 -3.95 -12.82
C GLY A 235 15.38 -3.52 -12.23
N SER A 236 14.77 -4.37 -11.39
CA SER A 236 13.49 -4.12 -10.74
C SER A 236 13.66 -3.62 -9.30
N ASP A 237 12.79 -2.67 -8.92
CA ASP A 237 12.67 -2.10 -7.57
C ASP A 237 11.30 -2.42 -6.94
N MET A 238 10.59 -3.43 -7.46
CA MET A 238 9.29 -3.86 -6.91
C MET A 238 9.42 -4.21 -5.42
N PRO A 239 8.62 -3.60 -4.53
CA PRO A 239 8.61 -3.97 -3.12
C PRO A 239 8.08 -5.39 -2.91
N VAL A 240 8.66 -6.09 -1.94
CA VAL A 240 8.35 -7.49 -1.61
C VAL A 240 7.43 -7.57 -0.40
N ILE A 241 6.24 -8.15 -0.62
CA ILE A 241 5.25 -8.49 0.39
C ILE A 241 5.40 -9.97 0.72
N SER A 242 5.89 -10.29 1.91
CA SER A 242 6.13 -11.69 2.29
C SER A 242 4.84 -12.35 2.77
N LYS A 243 4.46 -13.47 2.17
CA LYS A 243 3.29 -14.25 2.60
C LYS A 243 3.71 -15.23 3.68
N ILE A 244 3.05 -15.14 4.84
CA ILE A 244 3.28 -16.00 5.98
C ILE A 244 2.21 -17.10 5.97
N GLU A 245 2.66 -18.32 5.70
CA GLU A 245 1.81 -19.46 5.35
C GLU A 245 2.11 -20.69 6.21
N ASP A 246 3.21 -20.71 6.98
CA ASP A 246 3.61 -21.87 7.77
C ASP A 246 4.21 -21.52 9.15
N GLU A 247 4.49 -22.56 9.93
CA GLU A 247 5.01 -22.43 11.30
C GLU A 247 6.42 -21.84 11.32
N GLU A 248 7.29 -22.17 10.35
CA GLU A 248 8.64 -21.61 10.27
C GLU A 248 8.62 -20.10 10.02
N GLY A 249 7.74 -19.64 9.12
CA GLY A 249 7.53 -18.21 8.87
C GLY A 249 6.98 -17.48 10.09
N LEU A 250 6.15 -18.13 10.92
CA LEU A 250 5.64 -17.58 12.18
C LEU A 250 6.73 -17.44 13.25
N ASP A 251 7.59 -18.46 13.37
CA ASP A 251 8.73 -18.46 14.30
C ASP A 251 9.73 -17.36 13.92
N ASN A 252 9.96 -17.15 12.62
CA ASN A 252 10.90 -16.17 12.09
C ASN A 252 10.26 -14.81 11.73
N ILE A 253 9.02 -14.55 12.15
CA ILE A 253 8.25 -13.40 11.66
C ILE A 253 8.97 -12.05 11.82
N GLU A 254 9.67 -11.84 12.94
CA GLU A 254 10.34 -10.58 13.25
C GLU A 254 11.54 -10.31 12.32
N GLU A 255 12.30 -11.34 11.93
CA GLU A 255 13.37 -11.15 10.95
C GLU A 255 12.82 -10.95 9.54
N ILE A 256 11.72 -11.63 9.18
CA ILE A 256 11.05 -11.47 7.89
C ILE A 256 10.51 -10.04 7.75
N ILE A 257 9.81 -9.52 8.76
CA ILE A 257 9.27 -8.15 8.78
C ILE A 257 10.37 -7.11 8.54
N ARG A 258 11.52 -7.25 9.22
CA ARG A 258 12.64 -6.31 9.11
C ARG A 258 13.15 -6.15 7.68
N VAL A 259 13.20 -7.23 6.91
CA VAL A 259 13.73 -7.22 5.53
C VAL A 259 12.66 -7.11 4.45
N SER A 260 11.38 -7.29 4.79
CA SER A 260 10.24 -7.17 3.86
C SER A 260 9.80 -5.72 3.68
N ASP A 261 9.08 -5.45 2.59
CA ASP A 261 8.44 -4.14 2.37
C ASP A 261 6.98 -4.11 2.82
N GLY A 262 6.42 -5.28 3.10
CA GLY A 262 5.13 -5.50 3.76
C GLY A 262 4.91 -6.99 4.02
N ILE A 263 3.80 -7.34 4.67
CA ILE A 263 3.45 -8.74 4.99
C ILE A 263 2.04 -9.05 4.49
N MET A 264 1.80 -10.29 4.08
CA MET A 264 0.48 -10.83 3.84
C MET A 264 0.21 -12.00 4.80
N VAL A 265 -0.86 -11.90 5.57
CA VAL A 265 -1.33 -12.95 6.48
C VAL A 265 -2.25 -13.88 5.69
N ALA A 266 -1.71 -15.01 5.21
CA ALA A 266 -2.42 -15.97 4.38
C ALA A 266 -3.08 -17.06 5.24
N ARG A 267 -4.28 -16.76 5.73
CA ARG A 267 -4.96 -17.53 6.79
C ARG A 267 -5.39 -18.93 6.38
N GLY A 268 -5.76 -19.11 5.11
CA GLY A 268 -6.12 -20.40 4.53
C GLY A 268 -4.94 -21.36 4.56
N ASP A 269 -3.82 -20.97 3.97
CA ASP A 269 -2.60 -21.79 3.90
C ASP A 269 -2.02 -22.03 5.31
N MET A 270 -1.94 -20.97 6.13
CA MET A 270 -1.51 -21.06 7.53
C MET A 270 -2.42 -21.97 8.37
N GLY A 271 -3.72 -21.95 8.15
CA GLY A 271 -4.69 -22.82 8.85
C GLY A 271 -4.58 -24.30 8.49
N VAL A 272 -3.85 -24.64 7.42
CA VAL A 272 -3.44 -26.03 7.13
C VAL A 272 -2.26 -26.43 8.01
N GLN A 273 -1.35 -25.48 8.33
CA GLN A 273 -0.11 -25.75 9.07
C GLN A 273 -0.27 -25.72 10.59
N ILE A 274 -1.08 -24.79 11.09
CA ILE A 274 -1.30 -24.60 12.52
C ILE A 274 -2.76 -24.84 12.89
N PRO A 275 -3.05 -25.23 14.15
CA PRO A 275 -4.42 -25.38 14.61
C PRO A 275 -5.27 -24.13 14.34
N PRO A 276 -6.52 -24.27 13.86
CA PRO A 276 -7.38 -23.15 13.49
C PRO A 276 -7.65 -22.19 14.65
N GLU A 277 -7.66 -22.67 15.89
CA GLU A 277 -7.82 -21.84 17.09
C GLU A 277 -6.60 -20.93 17.37
N ARG A 278 -5.41 -21.23 16.80
CA ARG A 278 -4.22 -20.37 16.90
C ARG A 278 -4.19 -19.28 15.83
N VAL A 279 -4.79 -19.51 14.65
CA VAL A 279 -4.72 -18.59 13.50
C VAL A 279 -5.13 -17.15 13.86
N PRO A 280 -6.25 -16.89 14.60
CA PRO A 280 -6.61 -15.53 14.97
C PRO A 280 -5.59 -14.84 15.88
N LEU A 281 -4.89 -15.59 16.73
CA LEU A 281 -3.86 -15.04 17.63
C LEU A 281 -2.61 -14.66 16.85
N GLU A 282 -2.18 -15.51 15.91
CA GLU A 282 -1.02 -15.22 15.05
C GLU A 282 -1.31 -14.06 14.08
N GLN A 283 -2.54 -13.96 13.53
CA GLN A 283 -2.97 -12.80 12.75
C GLN A 283 -2.76 -11.49 13.52
N LYS A 284 -3.29 -11.41 14.76
CA LYS A 284 -3.17 -10.22 15.61
C LYS A 284 -1.70 -9.90 15.91
N ARG A 285 -0.90 -10.93 16.22
CA ARG A 285 0.54 -10.79 16.47
C ARG A 285 1.27 -10.22 15.25
N ILE A 286 1.07 -10.80 14.07
CA ILE A 286 1.72 -10.34 12.83
C ILE A 286 1.33 -8.90 12.52
N ILE A 287 0.03 -8.56 12.57
CA ILE A 287 -0.45 -7.20 12.28
C ILE A 287 0.15 -6.19 13.27
N SER A 288 0.17 -6.53 14.57
CA SER A 288 0.77 -5.66 15.58
C SER A 288 2.26 -5.41 15.34
N LEU A 289 3.04 -6.45 14.99
CA LEU A 289 4.46 -6.31 14.67
C LEU A 289 4.70 -5.49 13.39
N CYS A 290 3.85 -5.67 12.38
CA CYS A 290 3.91 -4.87 11.15
C CYS A 290 3.64 -3.39 11.45
N ASN A 291 2.61 -3.10 12.24
CA ASN A 291 2.25 -1.75 12.65
C ASN A 291 3.38 -1.09 13.47
N SER A 292 4.02 -1.83 14.39
CA SER A 292 5.14 -1.29 15.17
C SER A 292 6.35 -0.95 14.31
N GLU A 293 6.62 -1.74 13.25
CA GLU A 293 7.72 -1.51 12.30
C GLU A 293 7.35 -0.58 11.13
N GLY A 294 6.10 -0.11 11.06
CA GLY A 294 5.61 0.70 9.94
C GLY A 294 5.54 -0.04 8.60
N LYS A 295 5.46 -1.37 8.63
CA LYS A 295 5.30 -2.20 7.44
C LYS A 295 3.82 -2.39 7.15
N PRO A 296 3.35 -2.17 5.91
CA PRO A 296 1.97 -2.42 5.55
C PRO A 296 1.66 -3.91 5.62
N VAL A 297 0.45 -4.24 6.05
CA VAL A 297 -0.01 -5.63 6.17
C VAL A 297 -1.33 -5.86 5.43
N ILE A 298 -1.42 -7.00 4.74
CA ILE A 298 -2.60 -7.49 4.02
C ILE A 298 -3.18 -8.69 4.77
N THR A 299 -4.44 -8.61 5.20
CA THR A 299 -5.17 -9.78 5.69
C THR A 299 -5.85 -10.48 4.52
N ALA A 300 -5.52 -11.75 4.30
CA ALA A 300 -5.85 -12.48 3.09
C ALA A 300 -6.56 -13.81 3.35
N THR A 301 -7.29 -14.27 2.33
CA THR A 301 -8.07 -15.53 2.25
C THR A 301 -9.22 -15.62 3.25
N GLN A 302 -10.27 -16.39 2.94
CA GLN A 302 -11.42 -16.62 3.84
C GLN A 302 -12.10 -15.34 4.36
N MET A 303 -12.08 -14.25 3.59
CA MET A 303 -12.69 -12.98 4.04
C MET A 303 -14.22 -13.01 3.84
N LEU A 304 -14.67 -13.16 2.59
CA LEU A 304 -16.10 -13.21 2.22
C LEU A 304 -16.38 -14.44 1.36
N ASP A 305 -15.74 -15.57 1.67
CA ASP A 305 -15.65 -16.76 0.81
C ASP A 305 -17.02 -17.31 0.36
N SER A 306 -18.02 -17.25 1.23
CA SER A 306 -19.40 -17.63 0.89
C SER A 306 -19.97 -16.84 -0.28
N MET A 307 -19.44 -15.64 -0.56
CA MET A 307 -19.84 -14.79 -1.68
C MET A 307 -19.32 -15.25 -3.05
N ILE A 308 -18.49 -16.31 -3.09
CA ILE A 308 -18.22 -17.03 -4.33
C ILE A 308 -19.54 -17.58 -4.90
N HIS A 309 -20.44 -18.06 -4.04
CA HIS A 309 -21.70 -18.69 -4.45
C HIS A 309 -22.96 -17.92 -4.02
N ASN A 310 -22.84 -16.97 -3.08
CA ASN A 310 -23.97 -16.27 -2.50
C ASN A 310 -23.87 -14.74 -2.69
N PRO A 311 -25.00 -14.03 -2.85
CA PRO A 311 -24.97 -12.58 -3.00
C PRO A 311 -24.75 -11.83 -1.67
N ARG A 312 -24.64 -12.53 -0.53
CA ARG A 312 -24.43 -11.94 0.80
C ARG A 312 -23.50 -12.81 1.61
N PRO A 313 -22.62 -12.20 2.43
CA PRO A 313 -21.78 -12.97 3.33
C PRO A 313 -22.57 -13.44 4.54
N THR A 314 -21.98 -14.33 5.30
CA THR A 314 -22.41 -14.69 6.64
C THR A 314 -22.10 -13.57 7.64
N ARG A 315 -22.75 -13.61 8.81
CA ARG A 315 -22.41 -12.70 9.93
C ARG A 315 -21.00 -12.97 10.48
N ALA A 316 -20.53 -14.22 10.40
CA ALA A 316 -19.20 -14.60 10.84
C ALA A 316 -18.13 -13.93 9.95
N GLU A 317 -18.26 -14.03 8.64
CA GLU A 317 -17.36 -13.36 7.67
C GLU A 317 -17.36 -11.84 7.81
N ALA A 318 -18.53 -11.22 7.99
CA ALA A 318 -18.60 -9.79 8.23
C ALA A 318 -17.88 -9.38 9.53
N GLY A 319 -18.03 -10.19 10.59
CA GLY A 319 -17.31 -10.01 11.85
C GLY A 319 -15.80 -10.22 11.71
N ASP A 320 -15.37 -11.17 10.88
CA ASP A 320 -13.97 -11.48 10.63
C ASP A 320 -13.25 -10.33 9.87
N VAL A 321 -13.87 -9.81 8.80
CA VAL A 321 -13.40 -8.60 8.11
C VAL A 321 -13.30 -7.42 9.08
N ALA A 322 -14.32 -7.21 9.90
CA ALA A 322 -14.31 -6.12 10.88
C ALA A 322 -13.18 -6.28 11.90
N ASN A 323 -12.93 -7.49 12.40
CA ASN A 323 -11.83 -7.74 13.33
C ASN A 323 -10.45 -7.51 12.69
N ALA A 324 -10.24 -7.91 11.43
CA ALA A 324 -8.97 -7.60 10.74
C ALA A 324 -8.69 -6.09 10.66
N ILE A 325 -9.73 -5.28 10.47
CA ILE A 325 -9.63 -3.82 10.47
C ILE A 325 -9.36 -3.27 11.87
N LEU A 326 -10.04 -3.82 12.88
CA LEU A 326 -9.79 -3.46 14.28
C LEU A 326 -8.38 -3.85 14.73
N ASP A 327 -7.83 -4.95 14.23
CA ASP A 327 -6.44 -5.36 14.47
C ASP A 327 -5.42 -4.37 13.85
N GLY A 328 -5.87 -3.50 12.95
CA GLY A 328 -5.06 -2.44 12.35
C GLY A 328 -4.48 -2.79 10.98
N THR A 329 -5.07 -3.75 10.27
CA THR A 329 -4.64 -4.11 8.90
C THR A 329 -4.67 -2.93 7.94
N ASP A 330 -3.73 -2.87 7.01
CA ASP A 330 -3.74 -1.83 5.97
C ASP A 330 -4.65 -2.22 4.80
N CYS A 331 -4.67 -3.51 4.48
CA CYS A 331 -5.45 -4.05 3.37
C CYS A 331 -6.25 -5.29 3.76
N VAL A 332 -7.42 -5.44 3.14
CA VAL A 332 -8.19 -6.68 3.11
C VAL A 332 -8.25 -7.20 1.67
N MET A 333 -8.18 -8.52 1.50
CA MET A 333 -8.05 -9.14 0.18
C MET A 333 -9.20 -10.11 -0.16
N LEU A 334 -9.80 -9.91 -1.33
CA LEU A 334 -10.72 -10.84 -1.97
C LEU A 334 -9.96 -11.77 -2.93
N SER A 335 -10.15 -13.08 -2.76
CA SER A 335 -9.51 -14.15 -3.53
C SER A 335 -10.48 -14.75 -4.54
N GLY A 336 -11.15 -15.86 -4.19
CA GLY A 336 -12.09 -16.56 -5.05
C GLY A 336 -13.31 -15.69 -5.38
N GLU A 337 -13.70 -14.82 -4.45
CA GLU A 337 -14.89 -13.98 -4.51
C GLU A 337 -14.90 -13.08 -5.75
N THR A 338 -13.73 -12.55 -6.13
CA THR A 338 -13.57 -11.65 -7.29
C THR A 338 -13.01 -12.36 -8.52
N SER A 339 -12.21 -13.41 -8.33
CA SER A 339 -11.52 -14.09 -9.43
C SER A 339 -12.41 -15.10 -10.17
N ALA A 340 -13.20 -15.89 -9.45
CA ALA A 340 -14.03 -16.96 -10.01
C ALA A 340 -15.48 -16.96 -9.49
N GLY A 341 -15.79 -16.11 -8.50
CA GLY A 341 -17.09 -16.03 -7.86
C GLY A 341 -18.21 -15.52 -8.78
N ALA A 342 -19.44 -15.85 -8.41
CA ALA A 342 -20.65 -15.41 -9.10
C ALA A 342 -20.99 -13.93 -8.85
N TYR A 343 -20.44 -13.32 -7.79
CA TYR A 343 -20.81 -11.97 -7.35
C TYR A 343 -19.60 -11.04 -7.11
N PRO A 344 -18.66 -10.89 -8.07
CA PRO A 344 -17.41 -10.18 -7.86
C PRO A 344 -17.62 -8.71 -7.47
N GLU A 345 -18.51 -8.01 -8.19
CA GLU A 345 -18.82 -6.61 -7.91
C GLU A 345 -19.51 -6.42 -6.55
N LEU A 346 -20.36 -7.36 -6.15
CA LEU A 346 -21.08 -7.25 -4.88
C LEU A 346 -20.16 -7.57 -3.70
N ALA A 347 -19.20 -8.48 -3.87
CA ALA A 347 -18.18 -8.76 -2.86
C ALA A 347 -17.33 -7.52 -2.54
N VAL A 348 -16.89 -6.78 -3.57
CA VAL A 348 -16.15 -5.52 -3.36
C VAL A 348 -17.00 -4.48 -2.64
N GLU A 349 -18.26 -4.31 -3.03
CA GLU A 349 -19.18 -3.36 -2.40
C GLU A 349 -19.45 -3.69 -0.93
N VAL A 350 -19.66 -4.99 -0.62
CA VAL A 350 -19.83 -5.45 0.76
C VAL A 350 -18.57 -5.22 1.57
N MET A 351 -17.39 -5.53 1.02
CA MET A 351 -16.10 -5.29 1.66
C MET A 351 -15.89 -3.80 1.98
N ASP A 352 -16.17 -2.90 1.02
CA ASP A 352 -16.08 -1.44 1.22
C ASP A 352 -17.04 -0.96 2.31
N ARG A 353 -18.29 -1.45 2.29
CA ARG A 353 -19.30 -1.12 3.31
C ARG A 353 -18.92 -1.59 4.71
N ILE A 354 -18.42 -2.81 4.86
CA ILE A 354 -17.94 -3.31 6.16
C ILE A 354 -16.80 -2.41 6.64
N ALA A 355 -15.81 -2.14 5.78
CA ALA A 355 -14.66 -1.33 6.15
C ALA A 355 -15.05 0.08 6.60
N ARG A 356 -15.89 0.79 5.85
CA ARG A 356 -16.38 2.13 6.25
C ARG A 356 -17.20 2.08 7.52
N THR A 357 -18.01 1.05 7.72
CA THR A 357 -18.82 0.91 8.94
C THR A 357 -17.92 0.73 10.17
N THR A 358 -16.93 -0.16 10.06
CA THR A 358 -15.98 -0.44 11.13
C THR A 358 -15.11 0.78 11.42
N GLU A 359 -14.57 1.44 10.39
CA GLU A 359 -13.68 2.61 10.53
C GLU A 359 -14.36 3.81 11.22
N ASN A 360 -15.68 3.96 11.06
CA ASN A 360 -16.46 5.04 11.69
C ASN A 360 -16.98 4.67 13.09
N SER A 361 -16.67 3.47 13.60
CA SER A 361 -17.08 3.04 14.94
C SER A 361 -16.15 3.57 16.02
N GLU A 362 -16.67 3.78 17.24
CA GLU A 362 -15.87 4.14 18.42
C GLU A 362 -14.81 3.06 18.72
N ALA A 363 -15.17 1.78 18.58
CA ALA A 363 -14.26 0.65 18.77
C ALA A 363 -13.02 0.72 17.87
N CYS A 364 -13.16 1.20 16.63
CA CYS A 364 -11.99 1.41 15.76
C CYS A 364 -11.13 2.56 16.27
N GLY A 365 -11.72 3.65 16.73
CA GLY A 365 -10.97 4.76 17.36
C GLY A 365 -10.15 4.30 18.56
N GLU A 366 -10.76 3.59 19.50
CA GLU A 366 -10.10 3.04 20.68
C GLU A 366 -8.99 2.05 20.31
N SER A 367 -9.28 1.17 19.34
CA SER A 367 -8.27 0.21 18.87
C SER A 367 -7.07 0.93 18.27
N LEU A 368 -7.27 1.87 17.35
CA LEU A 368 -6.17 2.60 16.72
C LEU A 368 -5.33 3.37 17.74
N ASP A 369 -5.96 3.99 18.74
CA ASP A 369 -5.24 4.68 19.81
C ASP A 369 -4.41 3.71 20.66
N SER A 370 -4.88 2.48 20.89
CA SER A 370 -4.11 1.43 21.58
C SER A 370 -2.91 0.92 20.75
N HIS A 371 -3.01 0.96 19.42
CA HIS A 371 -1.94 0.54 18.51
C HIS A 371 -0.87 1.62 18.29
N ARG A 372 -1.12 2.88 18.69
CA ARG A 372 -0.14 3.98 18.64
C ARG A 372 0.93 3.79 19.72
N ILE A 373 1.81 2.81 19.54
CA ILE A 373 2.95 2.60 20.42
C ILE A 373 4.07 3.54 19.97
N PHE A 374 4.21 4.67 20.65
CA PHE A 374 5.32 5.60 20.43
C PHE A 374 6.49 5.28 21.38
N PRO A 375 7.69 4.94 20.87
CA PRO A 375 8.85 4.75 21.72
C PRO A 375 9.18 6.07 22.45
N ARG A 376 9.27 6.05 23.79
CA ARG A 376 9.58 7.28 24.54
C ARG A 376 11.00 7.80 24.33
N HIS A 377 11.91 6.97 23.81
CA HIS A 377 13.32 7.30 23.55
C HIS A 377 13.83 6.60 22.29
N GLY A 378 14.80 7.22 21.59
CA GLY A 378 15.48 6.62 20.43
C GLY A 378 14.75 6.73 19.09
N CYS A 379 13.67 7.52 19.00
CA CYS A 379 12.93 7.73 17.75
C CYS A 379 13.76 8.52 16.71
N ASP A 380 13.57 8.17 15.44
CA ASP A 380 14.08 8.97 14.33
C ASP A 380 13.34 10.32 14.23
N LEU A 381 14.02 11.36 13.71
CA LEU A 381 13.43 12.69 13.53
C LEU A 381 12.12 12.62 12.72
N GLY A 382 12.10 11.82 11.66
CA GLY A 382 10.92 11.67 10.82
C GLY A 382 9.73 11.08 11.56
N GLU A 383 9.97 10.13 12.47
CA GLU A 383 8.92 9.50 13.27
C GLU A 383 8.25 10.49 14.22
N VAL A 384 9.05 11.31 14.90
CA VAL A 384 8.54 12.36 15.79
C VAL A 384 7.66 13.34 15.02
N ILE A 385 8.14 13.80 13.87
CA ILE A 385 7.41 14.75 13.02
C ILE A 385 6.12 14.13 12.46
N ALA A 386 6.17 12.89 12.00
CA ALA A 386 4.99 12.19 11.48
C ALA A 386 3.92 11.93 12.55
N ASN A 387 4.33 11.60 13.78
CA ASN A 387 3.40 11.49 14.90
C ASN A 387 2.79 12.83 15.27
N SER A 388 3.62 13.88 15.43
CA SER A 388 3.13 15.23 15.71
C SER A 388 2.18 15.74 14.63
N ALA A 389 2.42 15.43 13.35
CA ALA A 389 1.51 15.81 12.27
C ALA A 389 0.15 15.10 12.40
N SER A 390 0.17 13.82 12.76
CA SER A 390 -1.04 13.00 12.98
C SER A 390 -1.86 13.52 14.17
N GLU A 391 -1.21 13.72 15.32
CA GLU A 391 -1.84 14.24 16.54
C GLU A 391 -2.39 15.66 16.34
N THR A 392 -1.62 16.53 15.67
CA THR A 392 -2.05 17.90 15.37
C THR A 392 -3.30 17.89 14.50
N ALA A 393 -3.30 17.10 13.41
CA ALA A 393 -4.43 17.01 12.50
C ALA A 393 -5.69 16.50 13.17
N ASP A 394 -5.56 15.49 14.04
CA ASP A 394 -6.67 14.96 14.83
C ASP A 394 -7.20 16.01 15.81
N SER A 395 -6.31 16.67 16.56
CA SER A 395 -6.63 17.65 17.62
C SER A 395 -7.29 18.93 17.10
N ILE A 396 -6.82 19.46 15.96
CA ILE A 396 -7.41 20.69 15.39
C ILE A 396 -8.61 20.40 14.50
N ASN A 397 -9.05 19.13 14.39
CA ASN A 397 -10.09 18.71 13.46
C ASN A 397 -9.78 19.15 12.02
N ALA A 398 -8.55 18.91 11.57
CA ALA A 398 -8.12 19.22 10.21
C ALA A 398 -8.96 18.41 9.19
N ALA A 399 -9.18 18.97 8.01
CA ALA A 399 -9.86 18.27 6.92
C ALA A 399 -9.00 17.09 6.42
N CYS A 400 -7.69 17.30 6.28
CA CYS A 400 -6.73 16.28 5.86
C CYS A 400 -5.29 16.63 6.29
N ILE A 401 -4.42 15.63 6.18
CA ILE A 401 -2.96 15.79 6.23
C ILE A 401 -2.46 15.79 4.78
N ILE A 402 -1.82 16.86 4.33
CA ILE A 402 -1.29 17.00 2.97
C ILE A 402 0.20 16.71 2.99
N VAL A 403 0.64 15.77 2.14
CA VAL A 403 2.02 15.27 2.14
C VAL A 403 2.58 15.34 0.72
N PRO A 404 3.26 16.44 0.35
CA PRO A 404 4.06 16.47 -0.87
C PRO A 404 5.17 15.43 -0.79
N THR A 405 5.30 14.57 -1.81
CA THR A 405 6.25 13.46 -1.74
C THR A 405 6.81 13.06 -3.11
N LEU A 406 8.11 12.75 -3.12
CA LEU A 406 8.82 12.24 -4.30
C LEU A 406 8.94 10.71 -4.29
N SER A 407 9.28 10.11 -3.15
CA SER A 407 9.45 8.65 -2.99
C SER A 407 8.27 7.97 -2.28
N GLY A 408 7.39 8.73 -1.63
CA GLY A 408 6.29 8.21 -0.81
C GLY A 408 6.62 8.04 0.68
N HIS A 409 7.89 8.03 1.07
CA HIS A 409 8.31 7.68 2.44
C HIS A 409 7.65 8.52 3.55
N SER A 410 7.52 9.84 3.35
CA SER A 410 6.88 10.71 4.35
C SER A 410 5.42 10.31 4.60
N ALA A 411 4.70 9.96 3.53
CA ALA A 411 3.29 9.56 3.62
C ALA A 411 3.16 8.18 4.29
N GLN A 412 4.06 7.24 3.96
CA GLN A 412 4.15 5.92 4.62
C GLN A 412 4.39 6.05 6.13
N LEU A 413 5.32 6.93 6.50
CA LEU A 413 5.67 7.19 7.90
C LEU A 413 4.50 7.78 8.69
N ILE A 414 3.73 8.68 8.08
CA ILE A 414 2.52 9.24 8.69
C ILE A 414 1.43 8.15 8.81
N SER A 415 1.26 7.31 7.79
CA SER A 415 0.30 6.20 7.80
C SER A 415 0.53 5.21 8.95
N ARG A 416 1.79 5.00 9.37
CA ARG A 416 2.13 4.16 10.53
C ARG A 416 1.41 4.60 11.80
N PHE A 417 1.23 5.90 12.01
CA PHE A 417 0.53 6.44 13.18
C PHE A 417 -1.00 6.43 13.04
N LYS A 418 -1.50 5.80 11.97
CA LYS A 418 -2.92 5.54 11.69
C LYS A 418 -3.82 6.75 12.00
N PRO A 419 -3.51 7.97 11.48
CA PRO A 419 -4.30 9.16 11.75
C PRO A 419 -5.78 8.95 11.42
N ARG A 420 -6.66 9.62 12.18
CA ARG A 420 -8.10 9.60 11.88
C ARG A 420 -8.40 10.43 10.63
N ARG A 421 -7.57 11.44 10.35
CA ARG A 421 -7.65 12.26 9.14
C ARG A 421 -7.04 11.56 7.93
N PRO A 422 -7.64 11.75 6.74
CA PRO A 422 -7.07 11.21 5.51
C PRO A 422 -5.73 11.86 5.19
N ILE A 423 -4.83 11.07 4.61
CA ILE A 423 -3.50 11.51 4.17
C ILE A 423 -3.56 11.74 2.66
N VAL A 424 -3.52 12.99 2.21
CA VAL A 424 -3.47 13.35 0.80
C VAL A 424 -2.01 13.42 0.36
N ALA A 425 -1.53 12.38 -0.30
CA ALA A 425 -0.15 12.31 -0.77
C ALA A 425 -0.03 12.93 -2.17
N ALA A 426 0.53 14.13 -2.26
CA ALA A 426 0.77 14.82 -3.51
C ALA A 426 2.05 14.27 -4.16
N ALA A 427 1.87 13.36 -5.11
CA ALA A 427 2.95 12.65 -5.80
C ALA A 427 3.11 13.15 -7.25
N SER A 428 4.35 13.28 -7.70
CA SER A 428 4.68 13.66 -9.08
C SER A 428 4.98 12.46 -10.00
N ASN A 429 5.00 11.25 -9.45
CA ASN A 429 5.27 10.02 -10.16
C ASN A 429 4.12 9.03 -9.95
N ASP A 430 3.51 8.55 -11.03
CA ASP A 430 2.38 7.63 -11.01
C ASP A 430 2.72 6.28 -10.36
N SER A 431 3.96 5.80 -10.48
CA SER A 431 4.41 4.57 -9.82
C SER A 431 4.42 4.73 -8.30
N VAL A 432 4.91 5.87 -7.80
CA VAL A 432 4.89 6.19 -6.37
C VAL A 432 3.44 6.35 -5.88
N ALA A 433 2.60 7.04 -6.65
CA ALA A 433 1.18 7.16 -6.36
C ALA A 433 0.49 5.79 -6.22
N ARG A 434 0.75 4.85 -7.14
CA ARG A 434 0.21 3.48 -7.05
C ARG A 434 0.78 2.73 -5.86
N ARG A 435 2.08 2.81 -5.58
CA ARG A 435 2.69 2.13 -4.43
C ARG A 435 2.14 2.62 -3.08
N LEU A 436 1.67 3.86 -3.00
CA LEU A 436 1.03 4.38 -1.78
C LEU A 436 -0.36 3.78 -1.52
N LEU A 437 -0.99 3.13 -2.51
CA LEU A 437 -2.30 2.48 -2.34
C LEU A 437 -2.26 1.22 -1.46
N LEU A 438 -1.08 0.74 -1.08
CA LEU A 438 -0.91 -0.34 -0.12
C LEU A 438 -1.10 0.12 1.34
N TYR A 439 -0.98 1.42 1.60
CA TYR A 439 -0.96 1.98 2.95
C TYR A 439 -2.34 2.52 3.34
N ARG A 440 -2.70 2.31 4.61
CA ARG A 440 -3.97 2.76 5.16
C ARG A 440 -4.07 4.29 5.15
N GLY A 441 -5.22 4.81 4.72
CA GLY A 441 -5.55 6.24 4.80
C GLY A 441 -4.86 7.14 3.78
N ILE A 442 -3.88 6.64 3.01
CA ILE A 442 -3.17 7.43 1.98
C ILE A 442 -3.93 7.50 0.66
N VAL A 443 -4.41 8.68 0.30
CA VAL A 443 -5.00 8.98 -1.00
C VAL A 443 -3.98 9.73 -1.87
N PRO A 444 -3.45 9.12 -2.94
CA PRO A 444 -2.52 9.81 -3.81
C PRO A 444 -3.25 10.80 -4.72
N VAL A 445 -2.65 11.97 -4.93
CA VAL A 445 -3.09 13.00 -5.89
C VAL A 445 -1.92 13.42 -6.76
N GLY A 446 -2.17 13.56 -8.07
CA GLY A 446 -1.13 13.93 -9.04
C GLY A 446 -0.78 15.42 -8.98
N VAL A 447 0.51 15.72 -8.88
CA VAL A 447 1.08 17.08 -8.94
C VAL A 447 2.26 17.16 -9.90
N GLN A 448 2.60 18.36 -10.36
CA GLN A 448 3.82 18.57 -11.12
C GLN A 448 5.04 18.61 -10.20
N LYS A 449 6.17 18.09 -10.67
CA LYS A 449 7.44 18.21 -9.96
C LYS A 449 7.92 19.67 -10.01
N VAL A 450 8.33 20.19 -8.85
CA VAL A 450 8.92 21.52 -8.70
C VAL A 450 10.14 21.44 -7.79
N ASP A 451 11.11 22.33 -7.99
CA ASP A 451 12.39 22.32 -7.24
C ASP A 451 12.40 23.28 -6.05
N ASP A 452 11.26 23.90 -5.76
CA ASP A 452 11.11 24.91 -4.73
C ASP A 452 10.08 24.47 -3.68
N SER A 453 10.48 24.54 -2.41
CA SER A 453 9.70 24.07 -1.26
C SER A 453 8.32 24.73 -1.15
N GLU A 454 8.24 26.04 -1.35
CA GLU A 454 6.99 26.78 -1.22
C GLU A 454 6.06 26.48 -2.40
N ALA A 455 6.60 26.33 -3.60
CA ALA A 455 5.80 25.94 -4.78
C ALA A 455 5.25 24.52 -4.61
N MET A 456 6.05 23.63 -4.03
CA MET A 456 5.66 22.25 -3.74
C MET A 456 4.49 22.20 -2.74
N ILE A 457 4.57 22.97 -1.65
CA ILE A 457 3.51 23.04 -0.64
C ILE A 457 2.22 23.60 -1.25
N GLN A 458 2.29 24.74 -1.95
CA GLN A 458 1.11 25.35 -2.55
C GLN A 458 0.50 24.50 -3.66
N GLY A 459 1.32 23.82 -4.47
CA GLY A 459 0.85 22.87 -5.47
C GLY A 459 0.10 21.69 -4.86
N ALA A 460 0.58 21.17 -3.72
CA ALA A 460 -0.10 20.10 -2.98
C ALA A 460 -1.42 20.56 -2.35
N ILE A 461 -1.47 21.76 -1.75
CA ILE A 461 -2.70 22.35 -1.21
C ILE A 461 -3.73 22.56 -2.33
N THR A 462 -3.31 23.14 -3.45
CA THR A 462 -4.17 23.38 -4.61
C THR A 462 -4.73 22.08 -5.16
N ALA A 463 -3.91 21.01 -5.24
CA ALA A 463 -4.36 19.70 -5.66
C ALA A 463 -5.39 19.11 -4.67
N ALA A 464 -5.16 19.22 -3.36
CA ALA A 464 -6.10 18.75 -2.35
C ALA A 464 -7.46 19.46 -2.44
N ILE A 465 -7.46 20.78 -2.70
CA ILE A 465 -8.68 21.57 -2.93
C ILE A 465 -9.39 21.11 -4.22
N ARG A 466 -8.65 21.01 -5.33
CA ARG A 466 -9.18 20.59 -6.64
C ARG A 466 -9.88 19.23 -6.57
N GLU A 467 -9.30 18.27 -5.85
CA GLU A 467 -9.85 16.92 -5.70
C GLU A 467 -10.96 16.83 -4.62
N GLY A 468 -11.27 17.93 -3.93
CA GLY A 468 -12.38 18.03 -2.96
C GLY A 468 -12.07 17.49 -1.56
N PHE A 469 -10.79 17.43 -1.17
CA PHE A 469 -10.34 17.01 0.16
C PHE A 469 -10.30 18.16 1.17
N ALA A 470 -10.25 19.40 0.71
CA ALA A 470 -10.30 20.59 1.55
C ALA A 470 -11.02 21.74 0.81
N GLY A 471 -11.62 22.68 1.53
CA GLY A 471 -12.28 23.86 1.00
C GLY A 471 -11.97 25.13 1.81
N LEU A 472 -12.62 26.25 1.45
CA LEU A 472 -12.48 27.51 2.17
C LEU A 472 -12.84 27.34 3.65
N ALA A 473 -12.06 27.98 4.52
CA ALA A 473 -12.10 27.91 5.98
C ALA A 473 -11.70 26.57 6.62
N ASP A 474 -11.34 25.54 5.83
CA ASP A 474 -10.81 24.31 6.40
C ASP A 474 -9.38 24.49 6.93
N LYS A 475 -9.08 23.78 8.02
CA LYS A 475 -7.72 23.60 8.52
C LYS A 475 -7.08 22.40 7.86
N VAL A 476 -5.85 22.53 7.38
CA VAL A 476 -5.05 21.42 6.86
C VAL A 476 -3.68 21.39 7.54
N VAL A 477 -3.14 20.19 7.71
CA VAL A 477 -1.77 20.00 8.21
C VAL A 477 -0.90 19.55 7.05
N VAL A 478 0.15 20.30 6.75
CA VAL A 478 1.14 19.92 5.75
C VAL A 478 2.34 19.32 6.46
N ALA A 479 2.77 18.13 6.02
CA ALA A 479 3.98 17.48 6.51
C ALA A 479 4.89 17.12 5.34
N ALA A 480 6.16 17.50 5.41
CA ALA A 480 7.11 17.34 4.30
C ALA A 480 8.56 17.22 4.78
N GLY A 481 9.40 16.63 3.93
CA GLY A 481 10.86 16.76 4.01
C GLY A 481 11.31 18.00 3.25
N LEU A 482 11.83 19.00 3.95
CA LEU A 482 12.29 20.27 3.39
C LEU A 482 13.81 20.45 3.58
N PRO A 483 14.55 21.01 2.59
CA PRO A 483 14.10 21.40 1.24
C PRO A 483 13.67 20.19 0.38
N VAL A 484 13.14 20.40 -0.83
CA VAL A 484 12.56 19.33 -1.69
C VAL A 484 13.43 18.06 -1.81
N ASN A 485 14.75 18.20 -1.85
CA ASN A 485 15.71 17.09 -1.92
C ASN A 485 16.40 16.82 -0.57
N SER A 486 15.70 17.03 0.55
CA SER A 486 16.23 16.81 1.89
C SER A 486 16.68 15.36 2.07
N PRO A 487 17.81 15.11 2.77
CA PRO A 487 18.18 13.75 3.17
C PRO A 487 17.23 13.17 4.23
N PHE A 488 16.43 14.03 4.89
CA PHE A 488 15.44 13.60 5.88
C PHE A 488 14.08 13.35 5.22
N THR A 489 13.45 12.23 5.56
CA THR A 489 12.16 11.82 4.99
C THR A 489 11.02 12.77 5.36
N CYS A 490 10.98 13.26 6.61
CA CYS A 490 9.99 14.22 7.09
C CYS A 490 10.64 15.06 8.20
N ASN A 491 10.65 16.39 8.07
CA ASN A 491 11.29 17.27 9.06
C ASN A 491 10.52 18.57 9.32
N SER A 492 9.34 18.75 8.72
CA SER A 492 8.55 19.97 8.85
C SER A 492 7.07 19.67 8.94
N ILE A 493 6.36 20.45 9.77
CA ILE A 493 4.90 20.48 9.91
C ILE A 493 4.47 21.93 9.79
N ARG A 494 3.43 22.21 9.01
CA ARG A 494 2.77 23.52 8.92
C ARG A 494 1.26 23.35 9.00
N ILE A 495 0.59 24.28 9.67
CA ILE A 495 -0.86 24.34 9.72
C ILE A 495 -1.29 25.48 8.81
N HIS A 496 -2.21 25.21 7.89
CA HIS A 496 -2.80 26.24 7.03
C HIS A 496 -4.31 26.29 7.24
N VAL A 497 -4.85 27.51 7.27
CA VAL A 497 -6.29 27.75 7.18
C VAL A 497 -6.57 28.24 5.77
N ILE A 498 -7.30 27.45 4.99
CA ILE A 498 -7.55 27.77 3.58
C ILE A 498 -8.44 29.01 3.50
N GLY A 499 -7.98 30.04 2.78
CA GLY A 499 -8.69 31.32 2.70
C GLY A 499 -8.54 32.19 3.94
N ASN A 500 -7.50 31.94 4.76
CA ASN A 500 -7.11 32.85 5.83
C ASN A 500 -6.82 34.25 5.27
N ILE A 501 -7.37 35.29 5.89
CA ILE A 501 -7.17 36.67 5.46
C ILE A 501 -5.96 37.23 6.20
N LEU A 502 -4.92 37.60 5.47
CA LEU A 502 -3.71 38.22 6.00
C LEU A 502 -3.85 39.74 6.15
N GLY A 503 -4.71 40.37 5.36
CA GLY A 503 -4.94 41.80 5.46
C GLY A 503 -5.98 42.35 4.49
N HIS A 504 -6.36 43.61 4.71
CA HIS A 504 -7.26 44.37 3.86
C HIS A 504 -6.63 45.70 3.44
N GLY A 505 -6.81 46.06 2.18
CA GLY A 505 -6.49 47.38 1.65
C GLY A 505 -7.67 48.34 1.72
N ARG A 506 -7.39 49.64 1.72
CA ARG A 506 -8.45 50.67 1.57
C ARG A 506 -8.81 50.89 0.11
N ARG A 507 -7.86 50.65 -0.79
CA ARG A 507 -8.01 50.77 -2.25
C ARG A 507 -7.69 49.43 -2.91
N GLY A 508 -8.28 49.17 -4.07
CA GLY A 508 -7.97 48.01 -4.87
C GLY A 508 -8.72 48.00 -6.19
N PHE A 509 -8.18 47.28 -7.16
CA PHE A 509 -8.80 47.02 -8.45
C PHE A 509 -8.19 45.75 -9.08
N GLY A 510 -8.83 45.24 -10.12
CA GLY A 510 -8.48 43.98 -10.76
C GLY A 510 -9.23 42.80 -10.13
N GLY A 511 -9.08 41.61 -10.74
CA GLY A 511 -9.67 40.37 -10.27
C GLY A 511 -8.87 39.74 -9.13
N ARG A 512 -8.59 38.44 -9.27
CA ARG A 512 -7.69 37.71 -8.37
C ARG A 512 -6.39 37.34 -9.03
N CYS A 513 -5.29 37.38 -8.28
CA CYS A 513 -4.02 36.80 -8.67
C CYS A 513 -3.36 36.10 -7.47
N THR A 514 -2.60 35.05 -7.73
CA THR A 514 -1.77 34.38 -6.73
C THR A 514 -0.32 34.50 -7.12
N GLY A 515 0.54 34.85 -6.17
CA GLY A 515 1.97 35.00 -6.42
C GLY A 515 2.77 35.08 -5.13
N ARG A 516 4.09 35.13 -5.26
CA ARG A 516 4.97 35.31 -4.10
C ARG A 516 5.25 36.76 -3.82
N ILE A 517 5.26 37.09 -2.53
CA ILE A 517 5.69 38.40 -2.07
C ILE A 517 7.20 38.53 -2.29
N PHE A 518 7.60 39.60 -2.96
CA PHE A 518 8.96 40.13 -2.85
C PHE A 518 8.88 41.60 -2.45
N LYS A 519 9.60 41.96 -1.38
CA LYS A 519 9.67 43.33 -0.90
C LYS A 519 10.73 44.13 -1.63
N ALA A 520 10.35 45.29 -2.15
CA ALA A 520 11.31 46.22 -2.73
C ALA A 520 10.81 47.66 -2.67
N ASP A 521 11.63 48.55 -2.11
CA ASP A 521 11.37 49.99 -2.07
C ASP A 521 12.13 50.78 -3.14
N THR A 522 12.90 50.11 -4.01
CA THR A 522 13.57 50.73 -5.15
C THR A 522 13.51 49.85 -6.39
N LEU A 523 13.54 50.47 -7.58
CA LEU A 523 13.61 49.76 -8.87
C LEU A 523 14.81 48.79 -8.93
N THR A 524 15.96 49.20 -8.42
CA THR A 524 17.18 48.37 -8.42
C THR A 524 16.99 47.11 -7.57
N ALA A 525 16.44 47.25 -6.35
CA ALA A 525 16.15 46.11 -5.48
C ALA A 525 15.10 45.18 -6.12
N ALA A 526 14.03 45.75 -6.66
CA ALA A 526 12.98 44.98 -7.34
C ALA A 526 13.54 44.19 -8.53
N SER A 527 14.38 44.81 -9.35
CA SER A 527 14.98 44.17 -10.53
C SER A 527 15.94 43.03 -10.19
N LEU A 528 16.56 43.07 -9.01
CA LEU A 528 17.46 42.01 -8.53
C LEU A 528 16.70 40.80 -7.98
N LEU A 529 15.55 41.04 -7.34
CA LEU A 529 14.76 40.00 -6.68
C LEU A 529 13.74 39.33 -7.61
N LEU A 530 13.32 40.03 -8.67
CA LEU A 530 12.26 39.57 -9.55
C LEU A 530 12.67 38.37 -10.41
N HIS A 531 11.92 37.27 -10.31
CA HIS A 531 12.11 36.09 -11.15
C HIS A 531 11.13 36.08 -12.32
N LYS A 532 11.63 36.38 -13.52
CA LYS A 532 10.86 36.55 -14.78
C LYS A 532 9.90 35.40 -15.18
N ASN A 533 9.99 34.22 -14.56
CA ASN A 533 9.20 33.03 -14.90
C ASN A 533 8.27 32.57 -13.75
N ARG A 534 8.03 33.41 -12.73
CA ARG A 534 7.16 33.09 -11.60
C ARG A 534 6.07 34.14 -11.46
N ALA A 535 4.94 33.74 -10.89
CA ALA A 535 3.91 34.69 -10.51
C ALA A 535 4.36 35.45 -9.26
N GLU A 536 4.48 36.76 -9.36
CA GLU A 536 5.10 37.60 -8.33
C GLU A 536 4.25 38.80 -7.96
N ILE A 537 4.29 39.12 -6.67
CA ILE A 537 3.55 40.20 -6.04
C ILE A 537 4.55 41.14 -5.40
N LEU A 538 4.63 42.36 -5.93
CA LEU A 538 5.47 43.41 -5.34
C LEU A 538 4.81 43.91 -4.06
N LEU A 539 5.55 43.90 -2.95
CA LEU A 539 5.20 44.61 -1.73
C LEU A 539 6.15 45.80 -1.57
N THR A 540 5.60 47.02 -1.50
CA THR A 540 6.39 48.25 -1.41
C THR A 540 5.71 49.32 -0.56
N HIS A 541 6.47 50.27 -0.04
CA HIS A 541 5.92 51.36 0.76
C HIS A 541 5.27 52.44 -0.13
N THR A 542 5.93 52.80 -1.22
CA THR A 542 5.51 53.87 -2.13
C THR A 542 5.63 53.42 -3.58
N LEU A 543 4.73 53.89 -4.44
CA LEU A 543 4.73 53.54 -5.86
C LEU A 543 4.73 54.79 -6.74
N ASP A 544 5.88 55.05 -7.36
CA ASP A 544 6.15 56.18 -8.27
C ASP A 544 6.42 55.69 -9.72
N GLU A 545 6.74 56.63 -10.63
CA GLU A 545 7.02 56.31 -12.04
C GLU A 545 8.26 55.43 -12.24
N SER A 546 9.20 55.38 -11.30
CA SER A 546 10.40 54.55 -11.41
C SER A 546 10.07 53.06 -11.42
N PHE A 547 8.93 52.66 -10.85
CA PHE A 547 8.46 51.27 -10.80
C PHE A 547 7.76 50.79 -12.08
N ILE A 548 7.52 51.66 -13.09
CA ILE A 548 6.86 51.27 -14.34
C ILE A 548 7.43 49.99 -14.97
N PRO A 549 8.76 49.76 -15.05
CA PRO A 549 9.31 48.52 -15.58
C PRO A 549 8.87 47.27 -14.80
N ILE A 550 8.72 47.37 -13.48
CA ILE A 550 8.29 46.29 -12.59
C ILE A 550 6.78 46.08 -12.68
N ILE A 551 5.99 47.16 -12.72
CA ILE A 551 4.53 47.11 -12.84
C ILE A 551 4.10 46.34 -14.11
N ARG A 552 4.87 46.44 -15.20
CA ARG A 552 4.61 45.74 -16.46
C ARG A 552 4.71 44.21 -16.39
N ILE A 553 5.40 43.67 -15.39
CA ILE A 553 5.78 42.26 -15.33
C ILE A 553 5.23 41.53 -14.11
N VAL A 554 4.91 42.23 -13.03
CA VAL A 554 4.29 41.61 -11.84
C VAL A 554 2.81 41.33 -12.07
N ASP A 555 2.29 40.31 -11.39
CA ASP A 555 0.87 39.94 -11.43
C ASP A 555 0.05 40.78 -10.44
N GLY A 556 0.68 41.16 -9.33
CA GLY A 556 0.02 41.96 -8.31
C GLY A 556 0.92 42.92 -7.56
N ILE A 557 0.28 43.91 -6.92
CA ILE A 557 0.95 44.88 -6.05
C ILE A 557 0.18 45.00 -4.73
N ILE A 558 0.92 44.87 -3.64
CA ILE A 558 0.52 45.26 -2.29
C ILE A 558 1.23 46.58 -1.97
N LEU A 559 0.47 47.65 -1.73
CA LEU A 559 1.03 48.96 -1.37
C LEU A 559 0.67 49.32 0.06
N GLU A 560 1.66 49.59 0.91
CA GLU A 560 1.43 50.02 2.29
C GLU A 560 1.04 51.51 2.37
N GLY A 561 1.79 52.37 1.68
CA GLY A 561 1.60 53.81 1.65
C GLY A 561 0.74 54.31 0.49
N MET A 562 1.19 55.38 -0.15
CA MET A 562 0.48 56.06 -1.24
C MET A 562 1.16 55.81 -2.59
N SER A 563 0.35 55.79 -3.66
CA SER A 563 0.87 55.78 -5.02
C SER A 563 0.75 57.17 -5.64
N GLU A 564 1.80 57.60 -6.33
CA GLU A 564 1.78 58.80 -7.17
C GLU A 564 1.08 58.55 -8.52
N LEU A 565 0.96 57.27 -8.91
CA LEU A 565 0.25 56.83 -10.10
C LEU A 565 -1.24 56.65 -9.81
N SER A 566 -2.10 57.19 -10.67
CA SER A 566 -3.55 56.95 -10.60
C SER A 566 -3.90 55.52 -11.02
N GLN A 567 -5.05 55.01 -10.57
CA GLN A 567 -5.57 53.70 -11.01
C GLN A 567 -5.58 53.55 -12.54
N LYS A 568 -6.03 54.58 -13.26
CA LYS A 568 -6.06 54.57 -14.74
C LYS A 568 -4.66 54.42 -15.35
N GLN A 569 -3.64 55.02 -14.73
CA GLN A 569 -2.26 54.85 -15.20
C GLN A 569 -1.77 53.42 -14.94
N LEU A 570 -2.03 52.85 -13.76
CA LEU A 570 -1.66 51.48 -13.43
C LEU A 570 -2.33 50.46 -14.37
N GLU A 571 -3.64 50.59 -14.59
CA GLU A 571 -4.40 49.75 -15.54
C GLU A 571 -3.90 49.90 -16.98
N LEU A 572 -3.45 51.09 -17.39
CA LEU A 572 -2.86 51.32 -18.71
C LEU A 572 -1.47 50.67 -18.85
N ILE A 573 -0.66 50.69 -17.79
CA ILE A 573 0.68 50.09 -17.78
C ILE A 573 0.59 48.57 -17.79
N ASN A 574 -0.30 47.99 -16.98
CA ASN A 574 -0.54 46.55 -16.92
C ASN A 574 -2.05 46.27 -16.73
N PRO A 575 -2.77 45.95 -17.83
CA PRO A 575 -4.21 45.70 -17.79
C PRO A 575 -4.64 44.46 -16.99
N LYS A 576 -3.70 43.57 -16.66
CA LYS A 576 -3.96 42.34 -15.89
C LYS A 576 -3.59 42.49 -14.42
N LEU A 577 -3.05 43.64 -14.01
CA LEU A 577 -2.57 43.88 -12.67
C LEU A 577 -3.71 43.77 -11.66
N VAL A 578 -3.45 43.05 -10.57
CA VAL A 578 -4.30 43.08 -9.38
C VAL A 578 -3.63 43.95 -8.31
N TYR A 579 -4.36 44.92 -7.80
CA TYR A 579 -3.80 45.92 -6.89
C TYR A 579 -4.59 45.94 -5.59
N VAL A 580 -3.89 45.90 -4.45
CA VAL A 580 -4.45 46.14 -3.12
C VAL A 580 -3.56 47.16 -2.42
N GLY A 581 -4.08 48.35 -2.18
CA GLY A 581 -3.33 49.50 -1.70
C GLY A 581 -3.80 50.05 -0.36
N GLN A 582 -2.90 50.78 0.30
CA GLN A 582 -3.05 51.29 1.65
C GLN A 582 -3.33 50.17 2.66
N VAL A 583 -2.54 49.10 2.56
CA VAL A 583 -2.61 47.95 3.47
C VAL A 583 -1.78 48.28 4.72
N PRO A 584 -2.38 48.46 5.90
CA PRO A 584 -1.65 48.90 7.08
C PRO A 584 -0.56 47.93 7.50
N ASP A 585 0.64 48.44 7.77
CA ASP A 585 1.82 47.69 8.27
C ASP A 585 2.20 46.45 7.43
N ALA A 586 1.86 46.42 6.14
CA ALA A 586 2.07 45.27 5.26
C ALA A 586 3.56 44.85 5.17
N ILE A 587 4.49 45.81 5.10
CA ILE A 587 5.94 45.53 5.01
C ILE A 587 6.44 44.83 6.27
N LYS A 588 5.90 45.22 7.42
CA LYS A 588 6.26 44.66 8.71
C LYS A 588 5.65 43.27 8.92
N HIS A 589 4.40 43.07 8.51
CA HIS A 589 3.64 41.87 8.84
C HIS A 589 3.77 40.74 7.84
N PHE A 590 3.96 41.02 6.54
CA PHE A 590 4.11 39.96 5.55
C PHE A 590 5.56 39.54 5.45
N GLU A 591 5.84 38.24 5.41
CA GLU A 591 7.19 37.72 5.19
C GLU A 591 7.56 37.79 3.70
N ASP A 592 8.85 37.86 3.39
CA ASP A 592 9.31 37.70 2.01
C ASP A 592 9.16 36.24 1.56
N ASN A 593 8.93 36.04 0.27
CA ASN A 593 8.84 34.75 -0.42
C ASN A 593 7.65 33.85 -0.02
N ILE A 594 6.73 34.31 0.81
CA ILE A 594 5.46 33.60 1.05
C ILE A 594 4.52 33.75 -0.14
N THR A 595 3.71 32.73 -0.39
CA THR A 595 2.67 32.78 -1.42
C THR A 595 1.39 33.41 -0.84
N VAL A 596 0.80 34.35 -1.56
CA VAL A 596 -0.48 34.98 -1.21
C VAL A 596 -1.40 35.08 -2.42
N THR A 597 -2.69 35.23 -2.16
CA THR A 597 -3.69 35.55 -3.19
C THR A 597 -4.27 36.94 -2.92
N LEU A 598 -4.22 37.82 -3.92
CA LEU A 598 -4.88 39.12 -3.89
C LEU A 598 -6.27 39.02 -4.51
N ASP A 599 -7.24 39.70 -3.91
CA ASP A 599 -8.50 40.05 -4.53
C ASP A 599 -8.60 41.58 -4.57
N GLY A 600 -8.40 42.14 -5.77
CA GLY A 600 -8.39 43.59 -5.97
C GLY A 600 -9.76 44.22 -5.79
N ALA A 601 -10.83 43.50 -6.19
CA ALA A 601 -12.20 43.96 -6.05
C ALA A 601 -12.64 43.98 -4.58
N GLU A 602 -12.35 42.90 -3.86
CA GLU A 602 -12.65 42.78 -2.43
C GLU A 602 -11.60 43.45 -1.53
N ARG A 603 -10.51 43.97 -2.11
CA ARG A 603 -9.39 44.62 -1.42
C ARG A 603 -8.81 43.75 -0.30
N THR A 604 -8.72 42.45 -0.55
CA THR A 604 -8.39 41.46 0.47
C THR A 604 -7.18 40.64 0.04
N ILE A 605 -6.34 40.29 1.02
CA ILE A 605 -5.13 39.49 0.84
C ILE A 605 -5.29 38.21 1.62
N TYR A 606 -5.19 37.08 0.93
CA TYR A 606 -5.34 35.74 1.51
C TYR A 606 -3.99 35.03 1.59
N GLU A 607 -3.83 34.20 2.61
CA GLU A 607 -2.69 33.30 2.76
C GLU A 607 -2.75 32.18 1.72
N GLY A 608 -1.61 31.91 1.06
CA GLY A 608 -1.47 30.82 0.12
C GLY A 608 -2.21 31.04 -1.20
N SER A 609 -2.39 29.93 -1.92
CA SER A 609 -3.06 29.88 -3.22
C SER A 609 -4.55 29.61 -3.09
N LEU A 610 -5.38 30.47 -3.69
CA LEU A 610 -6.81 30.23 -3.89
C LEU A 610 -7.11 30.20 -5.39
N SER A 611 -7.80 29.14 -5.83
CA SER A 611 -8.24 28.95 -7.22
C SER A 611 -9.43 29.82 -7.58
#